data_AF-A0A1F8BZF7-F1
#
_entry.id   AF-A0A1F8BZF7-F1
#
_cell.length_a   1.000
_cell.length_b   1.000
_cell.length_c   1.000
_cell.angle_alpha   90.00
_cell.angle_beta   90.00
_cell.angle_gamma   90.00
#
_symmetry.space_group_name_H-M   'P 1'
#
loop_
_entity.id
_entity.type
_entity.pdbx_description
1 polymer ?
#
loop_
_entity_poly.entity_id
_entity_poly.type
_entity_poly.pdbx_seq_one_letter_code
_entity_poly.pdbx_strand_id
1 'polypeptide(L)'
;MFKRFFNYKNLAILALLSLTAIGGLKLAKDRFTKAAATQQVNFVIGVKNMSDGGDYGPSAVVDPGETVRVRVAVENPSAGNTVDDLYWYEAYTHEGTFAWVKVDGLDRTGQQVTYTLPAGYSVKYVPGSTKFIKTGDSLSDITDNSHNESPLFEGYHTNNLPAQDDVWYAFYIDLQAVPEPAPVFNNHPEDKPTFGVRKVGDSSFTNSLSGINSGGEVEFRIYVHNTIRGAVARNVKIGVENWNEGPASNYAFTGFVDADNANKVTDGVNLGLTSSLKLDYIEGSAKITGFPNFGGPAYDNAPISDAVVTAAGVQIGDQGEVDGCWDFIEEVTFRAQVETVSTPTPTPTPTPTPTPTPTPTATPTPTGTPTPTPTPTPTATPTPTPTPSVSPTPTPTPQVLGKETPEVLPETGGEALIIAGVPSTLALGIFLWKKSNLV
;
A
#
# COMPACT_ATOMS: atom_id res chain seq x y z
N MET A 1 -47.09 31.03 -41.03
CA MET A 1 -47.92 31.38 -42.21
C MET A 1 -47.52 30.46 -43.36
N PHE A 2 -48.47 29.98 -44.19
CA PHE A 2 -48.27 29.14 -45.43
C PHE A 2 -47.52 27.78 -45.25
N LYS A 3 -47.93 26.55 -45.66
CA LYS A 3 -48.88 25.97 -46.68
C LYS A 3 -48.50 26.29 -48.14
N ARG A 4 -48.42 25.39 -49.13
CA ARG A 4 -48.65 23.92 -49.43
C ARG A 4 -47.74 23.56 -50.66
N PHE A 5 -47.52 22.37 -51.24
CA PHE A 5 -47.65 20.88 -51.06
C PHE A 5 -46.66 20.26 -52.13
N PHE A 6 -46.53 19.00 -52.59
CA PHE A 6 -47.29 17.72 -52.77
C PHE A 6 -46.30 16.53 -52.55
N ASN A 7 -46.66 15.33 -52.06
CA ASN A 7 -47.21 14.10 -52.74
C ASN A 7 -46.34 13.53 -53.91
N TYR A 8 -46.08 12.21 -54.05
CA TYR A 8 -46.80 11.00 -53.58
C TYR A 8 -45.92 9.77 -53.19
N LYS A 9 -46.40 9.03 -52.19
CA LYS A 9 -46.31 7.58 -51.82
C LYS A 9 -45.48 6.50 -52.58
N ASN A 10 -44.94 5.56 -51.76
CA ASN A 10 -45.03 4.06 -51.80
C ASN A 10 -43.92 3.15 -52.41
N LEU A 11 -43.43 2.23 -51.56
CA LEU A 11 -42.87 0.86 -51.80
C LEU A 11 -41.59 0.70 -52.68
N ALA A 12 -40.76 -0.36 -52.59
CA ALA A 12 -40.42 -1.31 -51.51
C ALA A 12 -39.26 -2.27 -51.95
N ILE A 13 -38.76 -3.11 -51.02
CA ILE A 13 -38.04 -4.40 -51.22
C ILE A 13 -36.55 -4.36 -51.62
N LEU A 14 -35.83 -5.37 -51.12
CA LEU A 14 -34.40 -5.67 -51.33
C LEU A 14 -34.12 -6.24 -52.74
N ALA A 15 -32.89 -6.05 -53.22
CA ALA A 15 -32.23 -7.01 -54.10
C ALA A 15 -30.73 -7.06 -53.79
N LEU A 16 -30.28 -8.13 -53.13
CA LEU A 16 -28.86 -8.49 -53.09
C LEU A 16 -28.53 -9.24 -54.39
N LEU A 17 -27.51 -8.83 -55.13
CA LEU A 17 -26.93 -9.68 -56.18
C LEU A 17 -25.43 -9.36 -56.37
N SER A 18 -24.62 -10.39 -56.27
CA SER A 18 -23.16 -10.35 -56.40
C SER A 18 -22.73 -10.50 -57.86
N LEU A 19 -21.55 -9.95 -58.19
CA LEU A 19 -20.46 -10.75 -58.78
C LEU A 19 -19.11 -10.01 -58.75
N THR A 20 -18.02 -10.76 -58.62
CA THR A 20 -16.65 -10.26 -58.58
C THR A 20 -15.92 -10.51 -59.91
N ALA A 21 -15.26 -9.47 -60.42
CA ALA A 21 -14.15 -9.55 -61.38
C ALA A 21 -13.27 -8.31 -61.14
N ILE A 22 -12.15 -8.41 -60.41
CA ILE A 22 -10.84 -8.85 -60.92
C ILE A 22 -10.45 -8.04 -62.17
N GLY A 23 -9.56 -7.04 -62.03
CA GLY A 23 -9.20 -6.14 -63.14
C GLY A 23 -8.00 -5.20 -62.96
N GLY A 24 -7.47 -5.03 -61.73
CA GLY A 24 -6.15 -4.44 -61.47
C GLY A 24 -6.01 -2.91 -61.61
N LEU A 25 -5.78 -2.23 -60.48
CA LEU A 25 -5.02 -0.97 -60.48
C LEU A 25 -4.13 -0.89 -59.23
N LYS A 26 -2.95 -1.53 -59.30
CA LYS A 26 -1.96 -1.53 -58.21
C LYS A 26 -1.15 -0.22 -58.20
N LEU A 27 -1.83 0.91 -57.93
CA LEU A 27 -1.17 2.22 -57.89
C LEU A 27 -1.80 3.25 -56.93
N ALA A 28 -2.34 2.77 -55.80
CA ALA A 28 -2.45 3.57 -54.59
C ALA A 28 -1.30 3.17 -53.64
N LYS A 29 -0.17 3.90 -53.73
CA LYS A 29 0.63 4.16 -52.52
C LYS A 29 -0.14 5.25 -51.79
N ASP A 30 -1.17 4.87 -51.05
CA ASP A 30 -1.89 5.83 -50.25
C ASP A 30 -0.91 6.48 -49.29
N ARG A 31 -0.90 7.81 -49.32
CA ARG A 31 -0.09 8.59 -48.39
C ARG A 31 -0.72 8.34 -47.03
N PHE A 32 0.02 7.75 -46.10
CA PHE A 32 -0.36 7.71 -44.69
C PHE A 32 -0.64 9.16 -44.24
N THR A 33 -1.91 9.55 -44.27
CA THR A 33 -2.37 10.77 -43.62
C THR A 33 -2.24 10.52 -42.14
N LYS A 34 -1.44 11.34 -41.44
CA LYS A 34 -1.39 11.35 -39.98
C LYS A 34 -2.79 11.67 -39.46
N ALA A 35 -3.56 10.63 -39.18
CA ALA A 35 -4.84 10.72 -38.51
C ALA A 35 -4.55 11.15 -37.07
N ALA A 36 -5.25 12.18 -36.60
CA ALA A 36 -5.11 12.62 -35.22
C ALA A 36 -5.54 11.51 -34.24
N ALA A 37 -5.04 11.56 -33.01
CA ALA A 37 -5.32 10.55 -32.00
C ALA A 37 -6.82 10.51 -31.62
N THR A 38 -7.57 9.62 -32.28
CA THR A 38 -9.02 9.46 -32.07
C THR A 38 -9.45 8.00 -31.85
N GLN A 39 -8.52 7.06 -31.72
CA GLN A 39 -8.84 5.65 -31.47
C GLN A 39 -7.82 5.00 -30.54
N GLN A 40 -8.33 4.30 -29.53
CA GLN A 40 -7.56 3.56 -28.53
C GLN A 40 -6.99 2.27 -29.13
N VAL A 41 -5.83 1.83 -28.65
CA VAL A 41 -5.21 0.56 -29.08
C VAL A 41 -5.78 -0.65 -28.34
N ASN A 42 -5.72 -1.83 -28.96
CA ASN A 42 -6.04 -3.08 -28.29
C ASN A 42 -4.87 -3.45 -27.38
N PHE A 43 -5.05 -3.33 -26.06
CA PHE A 43 -4.03 -3.62 -25.05
C PHE A 43 -4.34 -4.92 -24.31
N VAL A 44 -3.33 -5.79 -24.13
CA VAL A 44 -3.42 -7.05 -23.37
C VAL A 44 -2.12 -7.32 -22.63
N ILE A 45 -2.23 -7.55 -21.32
CA ILE A 45 -1.17 -8.19 -20.51
C ILE A 45 -1.46 -9.70 -20.35
N GLY A 46 -0.41 -10.52 -20.19
CA GLY A 46 -0.54 -11.90 -19.74
C GLY A 46 0.75 -12.43 -19.11
N VAL A 47 0.62 -13.39 -18.20
CA VAL A 47 1.73 -14.07 -17.52
C VAL A 47 1.71 -15.55 -17.85
N LYS A 48 2.88 -16.19 -17.83
CA LYS A 48 2.97 -17.64 -17.65
C LYS A 48 4.20 -18.03 -16.85
N ASN A 49 4.16 -19.21 -16.24
CA ASN A 49 5.37 -19.88 -15.77
C ASN A 49 6.15 -20.44 -16.97
N MET A 50 7.47 -20.37 -16.94
CA MET A 50 8.36 -20.84 -18.00
C MET A 50 8.69 -22.34 -17.91
N SER A 51 8.42 -23.00 -16.78
CA SER A 51 8.56 -24.45 -16.62
C SER A 51 7.38 -25.23 -17.24
N ASP A 52 6.15 -24.78 -16.98
CA ASP A 52 4.90 -25.43 -17.42
C ASP A 52 4.70 -25.47 -18.94
N GLY A 53 5.38 -24.58 -19.69
CA GLY A 53 5.28 -24.49 -21.16
C GLY A 53 3.95 -23.96 -21.70
N GLY A 54 2.99 -23.61 -20.85
CA GLY A 54 1.63 -23.21 -21.23
C GLY A 54 1.50 -21.87 -21.99
N ASP A 55 0.25 -21.48 -22.24
CA ASP A 55 -0.12 -20.18 -22.82
C ASP A 55 -0.13 -19.05 -21.77
N TYR A 56 -0.12 -17.81 -22.23
CA TYR A 56 -0.23 -16.63 -21.36
C TYR A 56 -1.66 -16.46 -20.82
N GLY A 57 -1.82 -16.44 -19.50
CA GLY A 57 -3.08 -16.21 -18.80
C GLY A 57 -3.07 -14.94 -17.93
N PRO A 58 -4.15 -14.70 -17.16
CA PRO A 58 -4.23 -13.57 -16.22
C PRO A 58 -3.46 -13.82 -14.91
N SER A 59 -3.06 -15.06 -14.62
CA SER A 59 -2.36 -15.44 -13.40
C SER A 59 -1.42 -16.63 -13.61
N ALA A 60 -0.39 -16.74 -12.77
CA ALA A 60 0.53 -17.89 -12.75
C ALA A 60 0.84 -18.33 -11.31
N VAL A 61 0.97 -19.65 -11.10
CA VAL A 61 1.59 -20.23 -9.90
C VAL A 61 3.08 -20.36 -10.16
N VAL A 62 3.92 -20.07 -9.15
CA VAL A 62 5.38 -20.02 -9.31
C VAL A 62 6.07 -20.67 -8.12
N ASP A 63 6.79 -21.78 -8.34
CA ASP A 63 7.55 -22.44 -7.28
C ASP A 63 8.93 -21.76 -7.03
N PRO A 64 9.59 -22.03 -5.88
CA PRO A 64 10.85 -21.40 -5.52
C PRO A 64 11.96 -21.53 -6.57
N GLY A 65 12.46 -20.38 -7.05
CA GLY A 65 13.53 -20.32 -8.05
C GLY A 65 13.05 -20.42 -9.51
N GLU A 66 11.77 -20.66 -9.76
CA GLU A 66 11.21 -20.64 -11.11
C GLU A 66 11.08 -19.22 -11.68
N THR A 67 10.85 -19.12 -12.98
CA THR A 67 10.74 -17.85 -13.71
C THR A 67 9.37 -17.74 -14.36
N VAL A 68 8.64 -16.67 -14.06
CA VAL A 68 7.50 -16.24 -14.87
C VAL A 68 7.96 -15.30 -15.97
N ARG A 69 7.32 -15.41 -17.13
CA ARG A 69 7.40 -14.42 -18.19
C ARG A 69 6.12 -13.61 -18.23
N VAL A 70 6.25 -12.31 -18.07
CA VAL A 70 5.19 -11.35 -18.38
C VAL A 70 5.28 -11.01 -19.87
N ARG A 71 4.13 -10.85 -20.52
CA ARG A 71 3.97 -10.32 -21.87
C ARG A 71 3.07 -9.09 -21.80
N VAL A 72 3.59 -7.95 -22.23
CA VAL A 72 2.84 -6.70 -22.37
C VAL A 72 2.66 -6.46 -23.87
N ALA A 73 1.43 -6.49 -24.37
CA ALA A 73 1.16 -6.54 -25.82
C ALA A 73 0.12 -5.51 -26.29
N VAL A 74 0.33 -4.97 -27.50
CA VAL A 74 -0.56 -4.03 -28.18
C VAL A 74 -0.76 -4.42 -29.64
N GLU A 75 -2.00 -4.35 -30.09
CA GLU A 75 -2.42 -4.34 -31.49
C GLU A 75 -3.01 -2.97 -31.84
N ASN A 76 -2.77 -2.49 -33.07
CA ASN A 76 -3.44 -1.30 -33.60
C ASN A 76 -4.51 -1.74 -34.63
N PRO A 77 -5.78 -1.88 -34.23
CA PRO A 77 -6.85 -2.39 -35.11
C PRO A 77 -7.39 -1.32 -36.09
N SER A 78 -6.86 -0.09 -36.06
CA SER A 78 -7.44 1.06 -36.77
C SER A 78 -6.99 1.15 -38.23
N ALA A 79 -7.37 0.17 -39.04
CA ALA A 79 -6.91 -0.02 -40.43
C ALA A 79 -6.79 1.30 -41.23
N GLY A 80 -5.56 1.59 -41.72
CA GLY A 80 -5.21 2.81 -42.44
C GLY A 80 -4.58 3.93 -41.59
N ASN A 81 -4.71 3.88 -40.27
CA ASN A 81 -4.09 4.83 -39.35
C ASN A 81 -2.71 4.35 -38.85
N THR A 82 -1.96 5.28 -38.28
CA THR A 82 -0.71 5.03 -37.56
C THR A 82 -0.84 5.63 -36.18
N VAL A 83 -0.48 4.89 -35.13
CA VAL A 83 -0.23 5.46 -33.81
C VAL A 83 1.15 6.11 -33.88
N ASP A 84 1.18 7.43 -33.99
CA ASP A 84 2.41 8.22 -34.13
C ASP A 84 3.35 8.02 -32.94
N ASP A 85 2.79 7.92 -31.73
CA ASP A 85 3.47 7.86 -30.44
C ASP A 85 2.70 6.92 -29.49
N LEU A 86 3.42 5.96 -28.90
CA LEU A 86 2.94 5.05 -27.85
C LEU A 86 4.02 4.86 -26.78
N TYR A 87 3.68 5.26 -25.56
CA TYR A 87 4.43 4.95 -24.34
C TYR A 87 3.96 3.62 -23.72
N TRP A 88 4.91 2.86 -23.20
CA TRP A 88 4.71 1.57 -22.52
C TRP A 88 5.29 1.64 -21.12
N TYR A 89 4.52 1.20 -20.13
CA TYR A 89 4.91 1.19 -18.73
C TYR A 89 4.60 -0.16 -18.08
N GLU A 90 5.41 -0.52 -17.10
CA GLU A 90 5.21 -1.69 -16.24
C GLU A 90 5.55 -1.33 -14.78
N ALA A 91 5.02 -2.08 -13.81
CA ALA A 91 5.49 -2.17 -12.44
C ALA A 91 5.13 -3.55 -11.87
N TYR A 92 6.06 -4.19 -11.14
CA TYR A 92 5.80 -5.45 -10.42
C TYR A 92 5.88 -5.29 -8.91
N THR A 93 5.09 -6.09 -8.20
CA THR A 93 5.03 -6.20 -6.73
C THR A 93 5.13 -7.67 -6.31
N HIS A 94 4.84 -7.96 -5.04
CA HIS A 94 4.73 -9.35 -4.59
C HIS A 94 3.47 -10.06 -5.15
N GLU A 95 2.38 -9.33 -5.41
CA GLU A 95 1.12 -9.90 -5.90
C GLU A 95 1.05 -10.09 -7.42
N GLY A 96 1.77 -9.27 -8.20
CA GLY A 96 1.54 -9.20 -9.65
C GLY A 96 2.39 -8.20 -10.42
N THR A 97 2.12 -8.08 -11.72
CA THR A 97 2.53 -6.93 -12.55
C THR A 97 1.28 -6.16 -12.94
N PHE A 98 1.35 -4.83 -12.88
CA PHE A 98 0.47 -3.93 -13.63
C PHE A 98 1.27 -3.33 -14.80
N ALA A 99 0.69 -3.34 -15.99
CA ALA A 99 1.25 -2.66 -17.15
C ALA A 99 0.21 -1.74 -17.76
N TRP A 100 0.66 -0.62 -18.31
CA TRP A 100 -0.21 0.34 -18.98
C TRP A 100 0.46 0.99 -20.17
N VAL A 101 -0.36 1.39 -21.13
CA VAL A 101 0.08 2.10 -22.32
C VAL A 101 -0.61 3.46 -22.43
N LYS A 102 0.09 4.42 -23.04
CA LYS A 102 -0.46 5.75 -23.34
C LYS A 102 -0.18 6.10 -24.81
N VAL A 103 -1.23 6.20 -25.60
CA VAL A 103 -1.21 6.84 -26.93
C VAL A 103 -1.21 8.36 -26.71
N ASP A 104 -0.48 9.12 -27.52
CA ASP A 104 -0.58 10.60 -27.45
C ASP A 104 -2.03 11.08 -27.63
N GLY A 105 -2.38 12.19 -26.97
CA GLY A 105 -3.74 12.74 -26.96
C GLY A 105 -4.83 11.91 -26.25
N LEU A 106 -4.53 10.70 -25.76
CA LEU A 106 -5.48 9.80 -25.09
C LEU A 106 -5.09 9.49 -23.63
N ASP A 107 -6.06 8.99 -22.88
CA ASP A 107 -5.89 8.51 -21.50
C ASP A 107 -5.10 7.19 -21.43
N ARG A 108 -4.51 6.92 -20.26
CA ARG A 108 -3.76 5.68 -19.99
C ARG A 108 -4.71 4.47 -19.98
N THR A 109 -4.29 3.39 -20.62
CA THR A 109 -5.00 2.10 -20.63
C THR A 109 -4.15 1.06 -19.91
N GLY A 110 -4.63 0.52 -18.78
CA GLY A 110 -3.85 -0.39 -17.92
C GLY A 110 -4.58 -1.67 -17.54
N GLN A 111 -3.82 -2.72 -17.24
CA GLN A 111 -4.28 -4.06 -16.87
C GLN A 111 -3.23 -4.73 -15.97
N GLN A 112 -3.64 -5.74 -15.21
CA GLN A 112 -2.75 -6.52 -14.32
C GLN A 112 -2.78 -8.02 -14.57
N VAL A 113 -1.69 -8.68 -14.16
CA VAL A 113 -1.58 -10.13 -13.96
C VAL A 113 -1.17 -10.40 -12.52
N THR A 114 -1.55 -11.55 -11.98
CA THR A 114 -1.21 -11.95 -10.60
C THR A 114 -0.32 -13.18 -10.51
N TYR A 115 0.39 -13.30 -9.40
CA TYR A 115 1.20 -14.45 -9.04
C TYR A 115 0.56 -15.19 -7.86
N THR A 116 0.82 -16.49 -7.77
CA THR A 116 0.61 -17.26 -6.55
C THR A 116 1.96 -17.83 -6.14
N LEU A 117 2.50 -17.29 -5.05
CA LEU A 117 3.84 -17.57 -4.54
C LEU A 117 3.75 -18.29 -3.18
N PRO A 118 4.77 -19.09 -2.81
CA PRO A 118 4.92 -19.59 -1.44
C PRO A 118 5.15 -18.44 -0.45
N ALA A 119 4.74 -18.63 0.81
CA ALA A 119 4.98 -17.65 1.87
C ALA A 119 6.49 -17.36 2.05
N GLY A 120 6.87 -16.08 2.14
CA GLY A 120 8.26 -15.64 2.23
C GLY A 120 9.02 -15.64 0.90
N TYR A 121 8.32 -15.75 -0.23
CA TYR A 121 8.87 -15.53 -1.58
C TYR A 121 8.21 -14.31 -2.24
N SER A 122 8.98 -13.66 -3.11
CA SER A 122 8.52 -12.61 -4.01
C SER A 122 9.11 -12.83 -5.41
N VAL A 123 8.76 -11.99 -6.38
CA VAL A 123 9.38 -11.98 -7.70
C VAL A 123 10.43 -10.87 -7.82
N LYS A 124 11.45 -11.08 -8.65
CA LYS A 124 12.48 -10.09 -8.99
C LYS A 124 12.82 -10.14 -10.47
N TYR A 125 12.99 -8.97 -11.11
CA TYR A 125 13.42 -8.88 -12.51
C TYR A 125 14.75 -9.57 -12.76
N VAL A 126 14.81 -10.31 -13.87
CA VAL A 126 16.02 -10.96 -14.39
C VAL A 126 16.75 -9.98 -15.34
N PRO A 127 17.96 -9.49 -15.01
CA PRO A 127 18.69 -8.53 -15.85
C PRO A 127 18.91 -9.02 -17.28
N GLY A 128 18.74 -8.12 -18.25
CA GLY A 128 18.80 -8.40 -19.68
C GLY A 128 17.66 -9.27 -20.22
N SER A 129 16.60 -9.53 -19.44
CA SER A 129 15.46 -10.34 -19.90
C SER A 129 14.47 -9.57 -20.78
N THR A 130 14.48 -8.22 -20.76
CA THR A 130 13.54 -7.44 -21.59
C THR A 130 13.75 -7.73 -23.08
N LYS A 131 12.70 -8.20 -23.74
CA LYS A 131 12.64 -8.44 -25.19
C LYS A 131 11.48 -7.68 -25.82
N PHE A 132 11.59 -7.42 -27.11
CA PHE A 132 10.50 -6.89 -27.94
C PHE A 132 10.35 -7.71 -29.22
N ILE A 133 9.12 -7.86 -29.69
CA ILE A 133 8.79 -8.49 -30.97
C ILE A 133 7.62 -7.76 -31.63
N LYS A 134 7.54 -7.90 -32.95
CA LYS A 134 6.34 -7.68 -33.75
C LYS A 134 5.96 -9.00 -34.42
N THR A 135 4.68 -9.34 -34.55
CA THR A 135 4.22 -10.54 -35.28
C THR A 135 4.94 -10.69 -36.63
N GLY A 136 5.68 -11.80 -36.79
CA GLY A 136 6.43 -12.15 -38.01
C GLY A 136 7.91 -11.77 -38.00
N ASP A 137 8.35 -10.88 -37.11
CA ASP A 137 9.76 -10.48 -36.96
C ASP A 137 10.50 -11.34 -35.91
N SER A 138 11.83 -11.25 -35.87
CA SER A 138 12.64 -11.89 -34.83
C SER A 138 12.52 -11.18 -33.48
N LEU A 139 12.51 -11.97 -32.40
CA LEU A 139 12.63 -11.45 -31.02
C LEU A 139 13.94 -10.65 -30.88
N SER A 140 13.81 -9.43 -30.37
CA SER A 140 14.91 -8.46 -30.25
C SER A 140 15.19 -8.14 -28.79
N ASP A 141 16.48 -8.07 -28.43
CA ASP A 141 16.92 -7.67 -27.10
C ASP A 141 16.75 -6.16 -26.89
N ILE A 142 16.35 -5.76 -25.69
CA ILE A 142 16.36 -4.36 -25.24
C ILE A 142 17.25 -4.25 -24.01
N THR A 143 18.09 -3.22 -23.97
CA THR A 143 18.98 -2.91 -22.85
C THR A 143 18.18 -2.53 -21.60
N ASP A 144 18.60 -3.03 -20.45
CA ASP A 144 18.11 -2.58 -19.14
C ASP A 144 18.33 -1.06 -18.92
N ASN A 145 17.60 -0.50 -17.97
CA ASN A 145 17.82 0.86 -17.46
C ASN A 145 19.08 0.96 -16.56
N SER A 146 19.33 2.14 -15.98
CA SER A 146 20.45 2.39 -15.06
C SER A 146 20.41 1.60 -13.75
N HIS A 147 19.31 0.91 -13.45
CA HIS A 147 19.10 0.11 -12.24
C HIS A 147 19.26 -1.40 -12.49
N ASN A 148 19.67 -1.81 -13.70
CA ASN A 148 19.64 -3.20 -14.17
C ASN A 148 18.23 -3.82 -14.15
N GLU A 149 17.23 -3.00 -14.43
CA GLU A 149 15.83 -3.37 -14.54
C GLU A 149 15.26 -3.10 -15.97
N SER A 150 14.03 -3.53 -16.25
CA SER A 150 13.38 -3.23 -17.53
C SER A 150 13.19 -1.73 -17.75
N PRO A 151 13.46 -1.18 -18.94
CA PRO A 151 13.15 0.21 -19.25
C PRO A 151 11.63 0.49 -19.31
N LEU A 152 10.77 -0.54 -19.25
CA LEU A 152 9.33 -0.35 -19.04
C LEU A 152 9.01 0.28 -17.68
N PHE A 153 9.89 0.15 -16.68
CA PHE A 153 9.68 0.75 -15.36
C PHE A 153 9.89 2.28 -15.33
N GLU A 154 10.59 2.84 -16.33
CA GLU A 154 10.75 4.29 -16.51
C GLU A 154 9.83 4.86 -17.60
N GLY A 155 9.26 3.97 -18.44
CA GLY A 155 8.47 4.30 -19.61
C GLY A 155 9.26 4.17 -20.91
N TYR A 156 8.98 3.13 -21.69
CA TYR A 156 9.61 2.92 -23.00
C TYR A 156 8.77 3.56 -24.12
N HIS A 157 9.45 4.10 -25.13
CA HIS A 157 8.84 4.89 -26.20
C HIS A 157 8.89 4.18 -27.55
N THR A 158 7.74 4.05 -28.21
CA THR A 158 7.64 3.49 -29.57
C THR A 158 6.90 4.46 -30.49
N ASN A 159 7.39 4.61 -31.72
CA ASN A 159 6.90 5.62 -32.65
C ASN A 159 6.45 4.99 -33.97
N ASN A 160 5.46 5.59 -34.61
CA ASN A 160 4.93 5.22 -35.92
C ASN A 160 4.49 3.74 -36.02
N LEU A 161 3.61 3.29 -35.14
CA LEU A 161 3.01 1.95 -35.15
C LEU A 161 1.84 1.88 -36.15
N PRO A 162 2.02 1.34 -37.38
CA PRO A 162 0.94 1.23 -38.36
C PRO A 162 -0.15 0.26 -37.89
N ALA A 163 -1.40 0.53 -38.24
CA ALA A 163 -2.47 -0.45 -38.12
C ALA A 163 -2.25 -1.60 -39.11
N GLN A 164 -2.25 -2.83 -38.60
CA GLN A 164 -2.02 -4.07 -39.36
C GLN A 164 -2.84 -5.20 -38.72
N ASP A 165 -3.70 -5.85 -39.51
CA ASP A 165 -4.59 -6.92 -39.04
C ASP A 165 -3.78 -8.11 -38.49
N ASP A 166 -4.21 -8.67 -37.34
CA ASP A 166 -3.55 -9.78 -36.61
C ASP A 166 -2.09 -9.52 -36.17
N VAL A 167 -1.60 -8.27 -36.23
CA VAL A 167 -0.23 -7.90 -35.88
C VAL A 167 -0.16 -7.30 -34.47
N TRP A 168 0.52 -8.04 -33.60
CA TRP A 168 0.81 -7.64 -32.24
C TRP A 168 2.26 -7.15 -32.14
N TYR A 169 2.43 -6.06 -31.41
CA TYR A 169 3.69 -5.61 -30.85
C TYR A 169 3.70 -6.07 -29.39
N ALA A 170 4.76 -6.74 -28.96
CA ALA A 170 4.81 -7.29 -27.60
C ALA A 170 6.19 -7.15 -26.97
N PHE A 171 6.21 -6.62 -25.75
CA PHE A 171 7.33 -6.73 -24.84
C PHE A 171 7.19 -8.00 -24.00
N TYR A 172 8.33 -8.55 -23.60
CA TYR A 172 8.43 -9.61 -22.61
C TYR A 172 9.46 -9.23 -21.56
N ILE A 173 9.19 -9.54 -20.30
CA ILE A 173 10.18 -9.55 -19.23
C ILE A 173 10.12 -10.88 -18.48
N ASP A 174 11.25 -11.29 -17.90
CA ASP A 174 11.31 -12.43 -16.99
C ASP A 174 11.46 -11.94 -15.54
N LEU A 175 10.62 -12.47 -14.65
CA LEU A 175 10.76 -12.30 -13.21
C LEU A 175 10.99 -13.67 -12.56
N GLN A 176 11.98 -13.79 -11.68
CA GLN A 176 12.28 -15.02 -10.95
C GLN A 176 11.67 -14.98 -9.55
N ALA A 177 11.06 -16.09 -9.11
CA ALA A 177 10.63 -16.29 -7.73
C ALA A 177 11.86 -16.47 -6.82
N VAL A 178 12.08 -15.52 -5.93
CA VAL A 178 13.22 -15.45 -5.01
C VAL A 178 12.72 -15.34 -3.55
N PRO A 179 13.52 -15.72 -2.55
CA PRO A 179 13.22 -15.39 -1.16
C PRO A 179 12.96 -13.88 -1.02
N GLU A 180 11.92 -13.50 -0.27
CA GLU A 180 11.46 -12.12 -0.21
C GLU A 180 12.58 -11.18 0.28
N PRO A 181 12.91 -10.11 -0.47
CA PRO A 181 13.94 -9.16 -0.05
C PRO A 181 13.45 -8.32 1.13
N ALA A 182 14.35 -8.00 2.07
CA ALA A 182 14.02 -7.15 3.20
C ALA A 182 13.62 -5.73 2.74
N PRO A 183 12.48 -5.18 3.19
CA PRO A 183 12.09 -3.80 2.93
C PRO A 183 13.13 -2.80 3.46
N VAL A 184 13.27 -1.68 2.75
CA VAL A 184 14.11 -0.55 3.19
C VAL A 184 13.32 0.73 3.00
N PHE A 185 13.02 1.41 4.11
CA PHE A 185 12.29 2.67 4.08
C PHE A 185 13.19 3.86 3.76
N ASN A 186 12.65 4.79 2.97
CA ASN A 186 13.13 6.15 2.79
C ASN A 186 14.65 6.24 2.53
N ASN A 187 15.16 5.47 1.57
CA ASN A 187 16.58 5.37 1.24
C ASN A 187 16.97 6.12 -0.06
N HIS A 188 15.99 6.69 -0.78
CA HIS A 188 16.23 7.62 -1.87
C HIS A 188 16.48 9.04 -1.32
N PRO A 189 17.30 9.89 -1.97
CA PRO A 189 17.52 11.28 -1.52
C PRO A 189 16.24 12.14 -1.53
N GLU A 190 15.25 11.79 -2.36
CA GLU A 190 13.97 12.50 -2.46
C GLU A 190 13.00 12.14 -1.32
N ASP A 191 13.23 11.01 -0.64
CA ASP A 191 12.50 10.59 0.56
C ASP A 191 12.87 11.39 1.82
N LYS A 192 13.71 12.42 1.63
CA LYS A 192 14.23 13.30 2.66
C LYS A 192 13.64 14.72 2.47
N PRO A 193 13.01 15.28 3.50
CA PRO A 193 12.96 14.77 4.86
C PRO A 193 11.91 13.67 5.09
N THR A 194 12.30 12.67 5.88
CA THR A 194 11.40 11.56 6.28
C THR A 194 10.45 12.01 7.38
N PHE A 195 10.91 12.92 8.25
CA PHE A 195 10.04 13.68 9.14
C PHE A 195 10.35 15.18 9.00
N GLY A 196 9.36 15.96 8.59
CA GLY A 196 9.51 17.39 8.31
C GLY A 196 8.37 18.24 8.85
N VAL A 197 8.56 19.56 8.86
CA VAL A 197 7.56 20.54 9.30
C VAL A 197 7.50 21.73 8.33
N ARG A 198 6.36 22.40 8.27
CA ARG A 198 6.15 23.67 7.56
C ARG A 198 5.16 24.57 8.32
N LYS A 199 5.05 25.84 7.95
CA LYS A 199 3.86 26.63 8.31
C LYS A 199 2.71 26.20 7.40
N VAL A 200 1.49 26.22 7.92
CA VAL A 200 0.31 25.96 7.09
C VAL A 200 0.24 27.03 5.98
N GLY A 201 0.25 26.58 4.73
CA GLY A 201 0.29 27.42 3.52
C GLY A 201 1.65 27.48 2.81
N ASP A 202 2.75 27.06 3.45
CA ASP A 202 4.05 26.93 2.77
C ASP A 202 4.07 25.69 1.84
N SER A 203 4.81 25.74 0.74
CA SER A 203 4.86 24.65 -0.25
C SER A 203 5.68 23.43 0.15
N SER A 204 6.57 23.55 1.14
CA SER A 204 7.70 22.62 1.31
C SER A 204 8.01 22.37 2.78
N PHE A 205 8.28 21.11 3.12
CA PHE A 205 8.65 20.67 4.47
C PHE A 205 10.17 20.75 4.71
N THR A 206 10.58 21.02 5.94
CA THR A 206 11.99 21.10 6.38
C THR A 206 12.22 20.46 7.75
N ASN A 207 13.48 20.20 8.12
CA ASN A 207 13.85 19.66 9.45
C ASN A 207 14.16 20.76 10.48
N SER A 208 13.99 22.02 10.08
CA SER A 208 14.20 23.17 10.93
C SER A 208 13.29 24.31 10.46
N LEU A 209 12.44 24.77 11.37
CA LEU A 209 11.54 25.90 11.19
C LEU A 209 11.66 26.82 12.39
N SER A 210 11.69 28.13 12.18
CA SER A 210 11.95 29.10 13.24
C SER A 210 11.14 30.40 13.10
N GLY A 211 11.05 31.15 14.19
CA GLY A 211 10.35 32.44 14.22
C GLY A 211 8.83 32.31 14.23
N ILE A 212 8.28 31.18 14.71
CA ILE A 212 6.84 31.00 14.82
C ILE A 212 6.33 31.73 16.08
N ASN A 213 5.24 32.49 15.91
CA ASN A 213 4.60 33.28 16.95
C ASN A 213 3.31 32.59 17.44
N SER A 214 2.79 33.04 18.58
CA SER A 214 1.44 32.66 19.01
C SER A 214 0.39 32.99 17.94
N GLY A 215 -0.59 32.10 17.78
CA GLY A 215 -1.57 32.15 16.68
C GLY A 215 -1.06 31.58 15.36
N GLY A 216 0.20 31.11 15.30
CA GLY A 216 0.71 30.34 14.16
C GLY A 216 0.21 28.90 14.17
N GLU A 217 0.06 28.32 12.98
CA GLU A 217 -0.29 26.91 12.76
C GLU A 217 0.84 26.25 11.95
N VAL A 218 1.32 25.10 12.42
CA VAL A 218 2.34 24.29 11.76
C VAL A 218 1.79 22.93 11.36
N GLU A 219 2.28 22.44 10.23
CA GLU A 219 1.93 21.12 9.70
C GLU A 219 3.19 20.28 9.63
N PHE A 220 3.12 19.09 10.21
CA PHE A 220 4.16 18.08 10.18
C PHE A 220 3.85 17.04 9.11
N ARG A 221 4.90 16.38 8.63
CA ARG A 221 4.84 15.28 7.68
C ARG A 221 5.72 14.13 8.12
N ILE A 222 5.18 12.91 8.11
CA ILE A 222 5.95 11.68 7.99
C ILE A 222 5.80 11.18 6.54
N TYR A 223 6.91 10.95 5.85
CA TYR A 223 6.95 10.43 4.49
C TYR A 223 7.33 8.95 4.54
N VAL A 224 6.66 8.09 3.80
CA VAL A 224 6.86 6.62 3.83
C VAL A 224 7.03 6.13 2.40
N HIS A 225 8.15 5.46 2.13
CA HIS A 225 8.43 4.86 0.82
C HIS A 225 9.29 3.61 1.04
N ASN A 226 8.78 2.44 0.65
CA ASN A 226 9.53 1.19 0.65
C ASN A 226 10.29 1.06 -0.68
N THR A 227 11.59 1.33 -0.67
CA THR A 227 12.37 1.53 -1.91
C THR A 227 12.78 0.22 -2.61
N ILE A 228 12.35 -0.95 -2.13
CA ILE A 228 12.84 -2.26 -2.57
C ILE A 228 11.76 -2.97 -3.36
N ARG A 229 11.80 -2.89 -4.69
CA ARG A 229 10.75 -3.45 -5.54
C ARG A 229 10.52 -4.95 -5.26
N GLY A 230 9.27 -5.30 -4.96
CA GLY A 230 8.86 -6.67 -4.59
C GLY A 230 9.05 -7.05 -3.11
N ALA A 231 9.62 -6.20 -2.26
CA ALA A 231 9.55 -6.39 -0.80
C ALA A 231 8.17 -5.97 -0.26
N VAL A 232 7.68 -6.60 0.81
CA VAL A 232 6.46 -6.15 1.50
C VAL A 232 6.82 -5.76 2.93
N ALA A 233 6.70 -4.49 3.29
CA ALA A 233 6.83 -4.07 4.69
C ALA A 233 5.55 -4.42 5.44
N ARG A 234 5.65 -5.02 6.64
CA ARG A 234 4.50 -5.59 7.37
C ARG A 234 4.32 -5.00 8.76
N ASN A 235 3.05 -4.86 9.17
CA ASN A 235 2.66 -4.21 10.42
C ASN A 235 3.28 -2.79 10.52
N VAL A 236 3.27 -2.06 9.39
CA VAL A 236 3.96 -0.78 9.25
C VAL A 236 3.31 0.27 10.15
N LYS A 237 4.14 0.97 10.94
CA LYS A 237 3.72 1.99 11.90
C LYS A 237 4.50 3.28 11.75
N ILE A 238 3.80 4.39 11.90
CA ILE A 238 4.39 5.74 11.91
C ILE A 238 4.00 6.51 13.17
N GLY A 239 4.83 7.46 13.56
CA GLY A 239 4.50 8.38 14.65
C GLY A 239 5.64 9.28 15.10
N VAL A 240 5.48 9.89 16.27
CA VAL A 240 6.49 10.76 16.92
C VAL A 240 6.84 10.20 18.29
N GLU A 241 8.12 9.89 18.51
CA GLU A 241 8.59 9.19 19.72
C GLU A 241 8.50 10.04 20.99
N ASN A 242 8.61 11.37 20.85
CA ASN A 242 8.83 12.31 21.95
C ASN A 242 7.97 13.59 21.83
N TRP A 243 6.76 13.48 21.26
CA TRP A 243 5.81 14.58 21.23
C TRP A 243 5.59 15.16 22.64
N ASN A 244 5.56 16.47 22.74
CA ASN A 244 5.39 17.17 24.01
C ASN A 244 4.79 18.55 23.78
N GLU A 245 3.84 18.90 24.65
CA GLU A 245 3.09 20.15 24.62
C GLU A 245 3.41 21.03 25.85
N GLY A 246 4.51 20.72 26.54
CA GLY A 246 5.00 21.58 27.62
C GLY A 246 5.54 22.88 27.03
N PRO A 247 5.33 24.06 27.66
CA PRO A 247 5.79 25.32 27.09
C PRO A 247 7.31 25.39 26.87
N ALA A 248 7.71 25.67 25.64
CA ALA A 248 9.11 25.80 25.24
C ALA A 248 9.30 26.89 24.18
N SER A 249 10.54 27.39 24.06
CA SER A 249 10.95 28.24 22.93
C SER A 249 11.59 27.46 21.78
N ASN A 250 11.95 26.19 22.01
CA ASN A 250 12.49 25.29 21.00
C ASN A 250 11.97 23.88 21.30
N TYR A 251 11.36 23.23 20.32
CA TYR A 251 11.01 21.82 20.35
C TYR A 251 11.95 21.03 19.43
N ALA A 252 12.26 19.79 19.83
CA ALA A 252 13.00 18.83 19.04
C ALA A 252 12.23 17.50 19.03
N PHE A 253 11.74 17.09 17.86
CA PHE A 253 10.84 15.95 17.69
C PHE A 253 11.46 14.90 16.77
N THR A 254 11.38 13.63 17.17
CA THR A 254 11.79 12.48 16.36
C THR A 254 10.57 11.79 15.78
N GLY A 255 10.37 11.90 14.47
CA GLY A 255 9.37 11.12 13.74
C GLY A 255 9.96 9.78 13.29
N PHE A 256 9.10 8.78 13.08
CA PHE A 256 9.54 7.44 12.71
C PHE A 256 8.65 6.73 11.68
N VAL A 257 9.28 5.77 10.98
CA VAL A 257 8.66 4.69 10.20
C VAL A 257 9.24 3.37 10.71
N ASP A 258 8.38 2.41 11.07
CA ASP A 258 8.74 1.14 11.71
C ASP A 258 7.94 -0.02 11.09
N ALA A 259 8.47 -1.23 11.06
CA ALA A 259 7.78 -2.43 10.55
C ALA A 259 8.45 -3.73 11.06
N ASP A 260 7.67 -4.80 11.22
CA ASP A 260 8.14 -6.03 11.88
C ASP A 260 9.25 -6.77 11.12
N ASN A 261 9.42 -6.47 9.82
CA ASN A 261 10.42 -7.07 8.94
C ASN A 261 11.40 -6.06 8.29
N ALA A 262 11.41 -4.79 8.74
CA ALA A 262 12.29 -3.75 8.22
C ALA A 262 13.19 -3.16 9.32
N ASN A 263 14.19 -2.35 8.93
CA ASN A 263 14.89 -1.49 9.89
C ASN A 263 14.07 -0.23 10.13
N LYS A 264 13.77 0.09 11.40
CA LYS A 264 13.15 1.36 11.79
C LYS A 264 13.97 2.54 11.29
N VAL A 265 13.31 3.50 10.63
CA VAL A 265 13.89 4.77 10.19
C VAL A 265 13.34 5.89 11.06
N THR A 266 14.22 6.80 11.47
CA THR A 266 13.85 8.02 12.22
C THR A 266 14.46 9.26 11.59
N ASP A 267 13.79 10.40 11.77
CA ASP A 267 14.28 11.71 11.32
C ASP A 267 13.79 12.81 12.28
N GLY A 268 14.55 13.91 12.34
CA GLY A 268 14.47 14.89 13.43
C GLY A 268 14.05 16.29 12.97
N VAL A 269 12.96 16.81 13.53
CA VAL A 269 12.48 18.18 13.33
C VAL A 269 12.87 19.06 14.52
N ASN A 270 13.38 20.26 14.23
CA ASN A 270 13.60 21.33 15.19
C ASN A 270 12.60 22.49 14.92
N LEU A 271 11.89 22.94 15.94
CA LEU A 271 10.88 24.01 15.83
C LEU A 271 11.16 25.12 16.85
N GLY A 272 11.66 26.26 16.36
CA GLY A 272 11.99 27.45 17.16
C GLY A 272 10.84 28.47 17.20
N LEU A 273 10.32 28.73 18.39
CA LEU A 273 9.27 29.71 18.65
C LEU A 273 9.87 31.06 19.11
N THR A 274 9.14 32.17 18.97
CA THR A 274 9.66 33.52 19.30
C THR A 274 9.73 33.82 20.80
N SER A 275 9.07 33.02 21.63
CA SER A 275 9.18 33.04 23.10
C SER A 275 8.84 31.63 23.64
N SER A 276 8.77 31.45 24.97
CA SER A 276 8.22 30.22 25.53
C SER A 276 6.70 30.20 25.35
N LEU A 277 6.23 29.32 24.47
CA LEU A 277 4.83 29.19 24.04
C LEU A 277 4.42 27.71 24.12
N LYS A 278 3.12 27.42 24.10
CA LYS A 278 2.62 26.05 23.98
C LYS A 278 2.58 25.65 22.51
N LEU A 279 2.80 24.36 22.24
CA LEU A 279 2.47 23.72 20.97
C LEU A 279 1.36 22.70 21.24
N ASP A 280 0.19 22.94 20.70
CA ASP A 280 -1.05 22.19 20.92
C ASP A 280 -1.35 21.31 19.71
N TYR A 281 -1.41 19.99 19.88
CA TYR A 281 -1.87 19.11 18.81
C TYR A 281 -3.33 19.40 18.43
N ILE A 282 -3.63 19.45 17.14
CA ILE A 282 -5.00 19.63 16.65
C ILE A 282 -5.65 18.24 16.50
N GLU A 283 -6.57 17.90 17.42
CA GLU A 283 -7.35 16.65 17.40
C GLU A 283 -8.08 16.46 16.06
N GLY A 284 -8.02 15.26 15.49
CA GLY A 284 -8.55 14.93 14.17
C GLY A 284 -7.82 15.57 12.98
N SER A 285 -6.64 16.18 13.17
CA SER A 285 -5.85 16.75 12.07
C SER A 285 -5.02 15.72 11.30
N ALA A 286 -4.84 14.51 11.85
CA ALA A 286 -4.03 13.47 11.23
C ALA A 286 -4.68 12.89 9.96
N LYS A 287 -3.93 12.88 8.87
CA LYS A 287 -4.37 12.39 7.55
C LYS A 287 -3.28 11.62 6.83
N ILE A 288 -3.69 10.71 5.95
CA ILE A 288 -2.83 9.99 5.01
C ILE A 288 -3.25 10.26 3.56
N THR A 289 -2.27 10.39 2.67
CA THR A 289 -2.47 10.48 1.21
C THR A 289 -1.41 9.63 0.52
N GLY A 290 -1.78 8.82 -0.48
CA GLY A 290 -0.83 7.91 -1.13
C GLY A 290 -1.46 6.64 -1.67
N PHE A 291 -0.60 5.66 -1.98
CA PHE A 291 -0.99 4.34 -2.46
C PHE A 291 -0.19 3.28 -1.68
N PRO A 292 -0.83 2.43 -0.86
CA PRO A 292 -0.11 1.48 -0.01
C PRO A 292 0.47 0.30 -0.78
N ASN A 293 -0.38 -0.34 -1.59
CA ASN A 293 -0.18 -1.64 -2.18
C ASN A 293 -0.74 -1.70 -3.60
N PHE A 294 -0.33 -2.73 -4.33
CA PHE A 294 -0.87 -3.12 -5.62
C PHE A 294 -2.41 -3.26 -5.60
N GLY A 295 -3.11 -2.52 -6.46
CA GLY A 295 -4.57 -2.59 -6.57
C GLY A 295 -5.38 -2.15 -5.33
N GLY A 296 -4.71 -1.74 -4.25
CA GLY A 296 -5.33 -1.29 -3.01
C GLY A 296 -6.06 0.06 -3.17
N PRO A 297 -6.88 0.46 -2.18
CA PRO A 297 -7.57 1.74 -2.21
C PRO A 297 -6.57 2.89 -2.12
N ALA A 298 -6.72 3.87 -3.02
CA ALA A 298 -5.99 5.13 -2.93
C ALA A 298 -6.41 5.90 -1.67
N TYR A 299 -5.43 6.43 -0.93
CA TYR A 299 -5.69 7.38 0.14
C TYR A 299 -5.65 8.80 -0.43
N ASP A 300 -6.78 9.51 -0.36
CA ASP A 300 -6.87 10.95 -0.63
C ASP A 300 -7.30 11.67 0.64
N ASN A 301 -6.35 12.31 1.33
CA ASN A 301 -6.57 13.10 2.54
C ASN A 301 -7.37 12.36 3.64
N ALA A 302 -7.28 11.03 3.68
CA ALA A 302 -8.09 10.16 4.53
C ALA A 302 -7.69 10.35 6.00
N PRO A 303 -8.66 10.50 6.94
CA PRO A 303 -8.35 10.70 8.35
C PRO A 303 -7.75 9.42 8.96
N ILE A 304 -6.73 9.59 9.80
CA ILE A 304 -6.12 8.49 10.58
C ILE A 304 -6.24 8.77 12.09
N SER A 305 -5.74 7.86 12.91
CA SER A 305 -5.76 8.02 14.38
C SER A 305 -4.79 9.12 14.84
N ASP A 306 -5.23 9.91 15.82
CA ASP A 306 -4.40 10.91 16.50
C ASP A 306 -3.25 10.31 17.32
N ALA A 307 -3.19 8.97 17.47
CA ALA A 307 -2.06 8.26 18.05
C ALA A 307 -0.73 8.46 17.28
N VAL A 308 -0.75 9.15 16.12
CA VAL A 308 0.45 9.55 15.37
C VAL A 308 1.41 10.41 16.19
N VAL A 309 0.91 11.21 17.14
CA VAL A 309 1.76 11.97 18.08
C VAL A 309 2.19 11.14 19.31
N THR A 310 2.31 9.80 19.16
CA THR A 310 2.76 8.90 20.24
C THR A 310 3.84 7.93 19.78
N ALA A 311 4.63 7.45 20.74
CA ALA A 311 5.64 6.41 20.52
C ALA A 311 5.05 5.02 20.18
N ALA A 312 3.73 4.81 20.34
CA ALA A 312 3.04 3.59 19.87
C ALA A 312 2.68 3.68 18.37
N GLY A 313 2.50 4.91 17.87
CA GLY A 313 2.21 5.21 16.47
C GLY A 313 0.82 4.78 15.99
N VAL A 314 0.67 4.80 14.67
CA VAL A 314 -0.52 4.40 13.92
C VAL A 314 -0.10 3.40 12.86
N GLN A 315 -0.87 2.31 12.71
CA GLN A 315 -0.70 1.34 11.63
C GLN A 315 -1.20 1.93 10.31
N ILE A 316 -0.38 1.82 9.27
CA ILE A 316 -0.59 2.33 7.90
C ILE A 316 -0.36 1.19 6.89
N GLY A 317 -0.55 1.45 5.59
CA GLY A 317 -0.62 0.39 4.59
C GLY A 317 -1.97 -0.33 4.57
N ASP A 318 -2.28 -1.05 3.48
CA ASP A 318 -3.51 -1.87 3.45
C ASP A 318 -3.31 -3.09 4.36
N GLN A 319 -4.21 -3.28 5.32
CA GLN A 319 -4.11 -4.25 6.43
C GLN A 319 -2.82 -4.17 7.28
N GLY A 320 -2.01 -3.12 7.13
CA GLY A 320 -0.67 -3.02 7.73
C GLY A 320 0.49 -3.30 6.79
N GLU A 321 0.26 -3.55 5.50
CA GLU A 321 1.29 -3.87 4.52
C GLU A 321 1.53 -2.73 3.53
N VAL A 322 2.80 -2.50 3.17
CA VAL A 322 3.25 -1.50 2.19
C VAL A 322 4.21 -2.15 1.18
N ASP A 323 3.75 -2.31 -0.05
CA ASP A 323 4.52 -2.83 -1.19
C ASP A 323 5.74 -1.95 -1.48
N GLY A 324 6.82 -2.58 -1.91
CA GLY A 324 7.97 -1.88 -2.43
C GLY A 324 7.82 -1.53 -3.90
N CYS A 325 7.84 -0.25 -4.23
CA CYS A 325 8.08 0.30 -5.57
C CYS A 325 8.38 1.80 -5.47
N TRP A 326 9.10 2.34 -6.46
CA TRP A 326 9.41 3.77 -6.58
C TRP A 326 8.18 4.70 -6.56
N ASP A 327 7.01 4.20 -6.95
CA ASP A 327 5.75 4.95 -7.00
C ASP A 327 4.83 4.72 -5.77
N PHE A 328 5.14 3.75 -4.90
CA PHE A 328 4.31 3.45 -3.72
C PHE A 328 4.82 4.21 -2.50
N ILE A 329 4.18 5.34 -2.30
CA ILE A 329 4.55 6.38 -1.35
C ILE A 329 3.30 6.79 -0.58
N GLU A 330 3.45 6.92 0.74
CA GLU A 330 2.44 7.49 1.62
C GLU A 330 2.97 8.75 2.31
N GLU A 331 2.19 9.82 2.27
CA GLU A 331 2.43 11.05 3.00
C GLU A 331 1.40 11.16 4.13
N VAL A 332 1.86 11.00 5.38
CA VAL A 332 1.06 11.27 6.58
C VAL A 332 1.32 12.70 7.03
N THR A 333 0.26 13.49 7.17
CA THR A 333 0.32 14.86 7.70
C THR A 333 -0.53 15.01 8.96
N PHE A 334 -0.12 15.91 9.84
CA PHE A 334 -0.88 16.29 11.03
C PHE A 334 -0.46 17.70 11.49
N ARG A 335 -1.24 18.34 12.37
CA ARG A 335 -1.06 19.77 12.70
C ARG A 335 -0.97 20.08 14.17
N ALA A 336 -0.35 21.21 14.46
CA ALA A 336 -0.35 21.82 15.78
C ALA A 336 -0.48 23.35 15.72
N GLN A 337 -1.15 23.91 16.70
CA GLN A 337 -1.31 25.34 16.91
C GLN A 337 -0.29 25.83 17.95
N VAL A 338 0.21 27.07 17.79
CA VAL A 338 1.13 27.69 18.76
C VAL A 338 0.36 28.70 19.62
N GLU A 339 0.33 28.48 20.93
CA GLU A 339 -0.48 29.29 21.86
C GLU A 339 0.33 30.00 22.95
N THR A 340 -0.22 31.11 23.48
CA THR A 340 0.31 31.74 24.69
C THR A 340 0.04 30.90 25.92
N VAL A 341 1.07 30.67 26.73
CA VAL A 341 0.90 30.11 28.08
C VAL A 341 0.07 31.07 28.93
N SER A 342 -1.17 30.70 29.25
CA SER A 342 -1.98 31.45 30.21
C SER A 342 -1.43 31.23 31.61
N THR A 343 -0.68 32.20 32.14
CA THR A 343 -0.25 32.16 33.53
C THR A 343 -1.48 32.27 34.44
N PRO A 344 -1.70 31.33 35.36
CA PRO A 344 -2.85 31.39 36.26
C PRO A 344 -2.73 32.66 37.12
N THR A 345 -3.73 33.53 37.07
CA THR A 345 -3.80 34.71 37.93
C THR A 345 -3.65 34.26 39.38
N PRO A 346 -2.70 34.79 40.17
CA PRO A 346 -2.45 34.31 41.51
C PRO A 346 -3.71 34.51 42.36
N THR A 347 -4.31 33.39 42.80
CA THR A 347 -5.47 33.41 43.71
C THR A 347 -5.10 34.26 44.92
N PRO A 348 -5.86 35.31 45.25
CA PRO A 348 -5.50 36.20 46.36
C PRO A 348 -5.45 35.39 47.65
N THR A 349 -4.27 35.34 48.28
CA THR A 349 -4.06 34.61 49.53
C THR A 349 -5.10 35.06 50.55
N PRO A 350 -5.93 34.17 51.11
CA PRO A 350 -6.97 34.57 52.06
C PRO A 350 -6.30 35.22 53.27
N THR A 351 -6.67 36.49 53.53
CA THR A 351 -6.17 37.24 54.69
C THR A 351 -6.44 36.42 55.95
N PRO A 352 -5.44 36.19 56.82
CA PRO A 352 -5.63 35.33 57.99
C PRO A 352 -6.71 35.89 58.91
N THR A 353 -7.85 35.21 58.98
CA THR A 353 -8.94 35.53 59.89
C THR A 353 -8.39 35.54 61.33
N PRO A 354 -8.63 36.60 62.13
CA PRO A 354 -8.10 36.66 63.48
C PRO A 354 -8.62 35.49 64.33
N THR A 355 -7.70 34.66 64.82
CA THR A 355 -8.03 33.47 65.61
C THR A 355 -8.81 33.87 66.86
N PRO A 356 -10.00 33.30 67.12
CA PRO A 356 -10.74 33.63 68.33
C PRO A 356 -9.95 33.20 69.57
N THR A 357 -9.83 34.11 70.55
CA THR A 357 -9.11 33.87 71.79
C THR A 357 -9.66 32.63 72.51
N PRO A 358 -8.82 31.66 72.93
CA PRO A 358 -9.31 30.44 73.54
C PRO A 358 -10.00 30.72 74.88
N THR A 359 -11.30 30.40 74.95
CA THR A 359 -12.08 30.40 76.19
C THR A 359 -11.48 29.38 77.17
N PRO A 360 -11.27 29.70 78.46
CA PRO A 360 -10.68 28.77 79.41
C PRO A 360 -11.56 27.51 79.58
N THR A 361 -11.02 26.36 79.19
CA THR A 361 -11.67 25.06 79.36
C THR A 361 -11.63 24.61 80.82
N ALA A 362 -12.74 24.03 81.29
CA ALA A 362 -12.84 23.52 82.65
C ALA A 362 -11.89 22.32 82.87
N THR A 363 -11.24 22.28 84.03
CA THR A 363 -10.30 21.22 84.41
C THR A 363 -10.99 19.85 84.43
N PRO A 364 -10.51 18.84 83.69
CA PRO A 364 -11.10 17.51 83.72
C PRO A 364 -10.81 16.80 85.05
N THR A 365 -11.84 16.19 85.63
CA THR A 365 -11.75 15.34 86.83
C THR A 365 -10.98 14.05 86.51
N PRO A 366 -10.06 13.57 87.37
CA PRO A 366 -9.26 12.38 87.09
C PRO A 366 -10.13 11.11 87.02
N THR A 367 -10.17 10.48 85.85
CA THR A 367 -10.73 9.14 85.64
C THR A 367 -9.71 8.06 85.99
N GLY A 368 -10.21 6.88 86.39
CA GLY A 368 -9.39 5.82 87.01
C GLY A 368 -8.35 5.18 86.10
N THR A 369 -7.33 4.60 86.73
CA THR A 369 -6.21 3.89 86.08
C THR A 369 -6.69 2.70 85.24
N PRO A 370 -6.23 2.56 83.98
CA PRO A 370 -6.51 1.38 83.17
C PRO A 370 -5.75 0.15 83.71
N THR A 371 -6.42 -1.00 83.71
CA THR A 371 -5.86 -2.32 84.07
C THR A 371 -4.88 -2.80 82.99
N PRO A 372 -3.74 -3.42 83.32
CA PRO A 372 -2.77 -3.86 82.32
C PRO A 372 -3.31 -4.97 81.39
N THR A 373 -3.28 -4.71 80.08
CA THR A 373 -3.60 -5.67 79.02
C THR A 373 -2.53 -6.76 78.93
N PRO A 374 -2.87 -8.05 78.77
CA PRO A 374 -1.88 -9.13 78.69
C PRO A 374 -1.01 -9.04 77.43
N THR A 375 0.27 -9.35 77.58
CA THR A 375 1.29 -9.38 76.51
C THR A 375 0.98 -10.47 75.47
N PRO A 376 1.04 -10.21 74.16
CA PRO A 376 0.89 -11.24 73.14
C PRO A 376 2.08 -12.22 73.15
N THR A 377 1.78 -13.51 73.07
CA THR A 377 2.78 -14.58 72.87
C THR A 377 3.36 -14.52 71.45
N PRO A 378 4.65 -14.85 71.26
CA PRO A 378 5.28 -14.84 69.94
C PRO A 378 4.69 -15.95 69.04
N THR A 379 4.28 -15.57 67.83
CA THR A 379 3.90 -16.50 66.76
C THR A 379 5.12 -17.19 66.17
N ALA A 380 4.98 -18.44 65.75
CA ALA A 380 6.09 -19.25 65.25
C ALA A 380 6.57 -18.79 63.86
N THR A 381 7.88 -18.82 63.65
CA THR A 381 8.54 -18.54 62.36
C THR A 381 8.10 -19.54 61.29
N PRO A 382 7.73 -19.11 60.07
CA PRO A 382 7.41 -20.02 58.99
C PRO A 382 8.63 -20.81 58.52
N THR A 383 8.46 -22.12 58.34
CA THR A 383 9.47 -23.04 57.81
C THR A 383 9.70 -22.77 56.31
N PRO A 384 10.95 -22.80 55.80
CA PRO A 384 11.20 -22.58 54.37
C PRO A 384 10.58 -23.70 53.50
N THR A 385 9.87 -23.29 52.45
CA THR A 385 9.30 -24.18 51.43
C THR A 385 10.40 -24.89 50.65
N PRO A 386 10.30 -26.22 50.39
CA PRO A 386 11.32 -26.94 49.64
C PRO A 386 11.37 -26.52 48.17
N THR A 387 12.58 -26.39 47.63
CA THR A 387 12.84 -26.10 46.21
C THR A 387 12.34 -27.26 45.32
N PRO A 388 11.65 -26.99 44.20
CA PRO A 388 11.26 -28.05 43.27
C PRO A 388 12.50 -28.70 42.64
N SER A 389 12.55 -30.03 42.64
CA SER A 389 13.61 -30.79 41.98
C SER A 389 13.42 -30.77 40.46
N VAL A 390 14.46 -30.42 39.71
CA VAL A 390 14.45 -30.51 38.24
C VAL A 390 14.57 -31.97 37.80
N SER A 391 13.53 -32.49 37.16
CA SER A 391 13.56 -33.82 36.53
C SER A 391 14.48 -33.79 35.31
N PRO A 392 15.34 -34.80 35.08
CA PRO A 392 16.23 -34.82 33.91
C PRO A 392 15.43 -34.95 32.61
N THR A 393 15.72 -34.08 31.64
CA THR A 393 15.16 -34.13 30.29
C THR A 393 15.50 -35.47 29.62
N PRO A 394 14.52 -36.21 29.05
CA PRO A 394 14.82 -37.43 28.32
C PRO A 394 15.58 -37.12 27.03
N THR A 395 16.68 -37.84 26.80
CA THR A 395 17.46 -37.77 25.56
C THR A 395 16.58 -38.14 24.35
N PRO A 396 16.60 -37.37 23.24
CA PRO A 396 15.83 -37.71 22.05
C PRO A 396 16.39 -38.97 21.37
N THR A 397 15.60 -40.03 21.35
CA THR A 397 15.86 -41.23 20.54
C THR A 397 15.54 -40.93 19.07
N PRO A 398 16.45 -41.19 18.11
CA PRO A 398 16.16 -40.98 16.70
C PRO A 398 15.10 -41.99 16.22
N GLN A 399 13.93 -41.50 15.79
CA GLN A 399 12.91 -42.34 15.18
C GLN A 399 13.21 -42.58 13.70
N VAL A 400 13.08 -43.84 13.28
CA VAL A 400 13.19 -44.26 11.88
C VAL A 400 11.90 -43.91 11.15
N LEU A 401 12.03 -43.37 9.93
CA LEU A 401 10.89 -43.04 9.06
C LEU A 401 10.17 -44.33 8.61
N GLY A 402 9.02 -44.60 9.22
CA GLY A 402 8.10 -45.68 8.83
C GLY A 402 6.71 -45.14 8.51
N LYS A 403 6.06 -45.71 7.49
CA LYS A 403 4.61 -45.54 7.27
C LYS A 403 3.84 -46.03 8.49
N GLU A 404 2.70 -45.42 8.76
CA GLU A 404 1.35 -46.05 8.73
C GLU A 404 0.29 -44.91 8.70
N THR A 405 -0.97 -45.24 8.41
CA THR A 405 -2.05 -44.27 8.13
C THR A 405 -2.97 -44.07 9.34
N PRO A 406 -3.32 -42.83 9.74
CA PRO A 406 -4.41 -42.57 10.67
C PRO A 406 -5.78 -42.65 10.00
N GLU A 407 -6.72 -43.36 10.63
CA GLU A 407 -8.13 -43.42 10.26
C GLU A 407 -8.97 -42.51 11.19
N VAL A 408 -10.15 -42.07 10.74
CA VAL A 408 -11.15 -41.25 11.46
C VAL A 408 -10.83 -39.75 11.62
N LEU A 409 -11.81 -38.91 11.23
CA LEU A 409 -11.89 -37.47 11.54
C LEU A 409 -12.96 -37.23 12.63
N PRO A 410 -12.79 -36.25 13.53
CA PRO A 410 -13.85 -35.83 14.45
C PRO A 410 -14.91 -34.96 13.76
N GLU A 411 -16.15 -35.02 14.27
CA GLU A 411 -17.29 -34.28 13.74
C GLU A 411 -17.33 -32.82 14.21
N THR A 412 -17.75 -31.90 13.34
CA THR A 412 -18.37 -30.62 13.74
C THR A 412 -19.60 -30.35 12.87
N GLY A 413 -20.78 -30.33 13.49
CA GLY A 413 -22.02 -29.91 12.84
C GLY A 413 -22.26 -28.40 12.95
N GLY A 414 -22.98 -27.83 11.99
CA GLY A 414 -23.43 -26.44 11.98
C GLY A 414 -24.45 -26.22 10.87
N GLU A 415 -25.69 -25.87 11.23
CA GLU A 415 -26.82 -25.90 10.29
C GLU A 415 -26.93 -24.62 9.42
N ALA A 416 -27.35 -24.79 8.17
CA ALA A 416 -27.80 -23.70 7.31
C ALA A 416 -29.07 -24.13 6.53
N LEU A 417 -30.19 -23.47 6.86
CA LEU A 417 -31.54 -23.76 6.39
C LEU A 417 -31.70 -23.64 4.86
N ILE A 418 -32.27 -24.65 4.20
CA ILE A 418 -32.67 -24.58 2.78
C ILE A 418 -34.07 -23.98 2.66
N ILE A 419 -34.21 -22.93 1.84
CA ILE A 419 -35.49 -22.52 1.24
C ILE A 419 -35.26 -22.35 -0.27
N ALA A 420 -36.01 -23.09 -1.09
CA ALA A 420 -35.93 -23.04 -2.56
C ALA A 420 -36.95 -22.04 -3.13
N GLY A 421 -36.56 -21.25 -4.16
CA GLY A 421 -37.31 -20.07 -4.61
C GLY A 421 -37.49 -19.83 -6.11
N VAL A 422 -36.99 -20.72 -6.99
CA VAL A 422 -37.16 -20.67 -8.47
C VAL A 422 -36.57 -19.39 -9.17
N PRO A 423 -36.47 -19.27 -10.52
CA PRO A 423 -35.20 -18.86 -11.14
C PRO A 423 -35.25 -17.68 -12.14
N SER A 424 -34.07 -17.15 -12.54
CA SER A 424 -33.55 -17.23 -13.93
C SER A 424 -32.39 -16.27 -14.24
N THR A 425 -31.40 -16.77 -15.00
CA THR A 425 -30.47 -16.04 -15.90
C THR A 425 -29.80 -14.74 -15.42
N LEU A 426 -28.51 -14.82 -15.03
CA LEU A 426 -27.37 -14.41 -15.89
C LEU A 426 -25.99 -14.57 -15.21
N ALA A 427 -24.94 -14.69 -16.06
CA ALA A 427 -23.52 -14.46 -15.79
C ALA A 427 -22.71 -15.45 -14.90
N LEU A 428 -21.38 -15.34 -15.08
CA LEU A 428 -20.25 -15.95 -14.36
C LEU A 428 -20.23 -17.48 -14.16
N GLY A 429 -19.45 -18.15 -15.01
CA GLY A 429 -18.92 -19.49 -14.74
C GLY A 429 -17.42 -19.44 -14.43
N ILE A 430 -17.04 -19.80 -13.20
CA ILE A 430 -15.67 -20.15 -12.81
C ILE A 430 -15.75 -21.47 -12.03
N PHE A 431 -14.75 -22.34 -12.21
CA PHE A 431 -14.51 -23.60 -11.47
C PHE A 431 -15.57 -24.72 -11.59
N LEU A 432 -15.22 -25.80 -12.33
CA LEU A 432 -14.83 -27.10 -11.73
C LEU A 432 -14.72 -28.24 -12.77
N TRP A 433 -13.48 -28.56 -13.19
CA TRP A 433 -13.05 -29.94 -13.51
C TRP A 433 -11.51 -29.95 -13.58
N LYS A 434 -10.77 -31.04 -13.30
CA LYS A 434 -11.19 -32.45 -13.25
C LYS A 434 -10.26 -33.28 -12.35
N LYS A 435 -10.76 -33.77 -11.20
CA LYS A 435 -10.13 -34.91 -10.49
C LYS A 435 -10.94 -36.18 -10.74
N SER A 436 -10.53 -36.97 -11.73
CA SER A 436 -11.15 -38.25 -12.04
C SER A 436 -10.11 -39.28 -12.48
N ASN A 437 -9.83 -40.24 -11.60
CA ASN A 437 -9.91 -41.67 -11.90
C ASN A 437 -9.91 -42.43 -10.56
N LEU A 438 -10.83 -43.38 -10.42
CA LEU A 438 -10.84 -44.33 -9.31
C LEU A 438 -10.35 -45.69 -9.83
N VAL A 439 -9.44 -46.32 -9.08
CA VAL A 439 -9.53 -47.70 -8.57
C VAL A 439 -8.83 -47.70 -7.21
#